data_AF-A0A925D3M4-F1
#
_entry.id   AF-A0A925D3M4-F1
#
_cell.length_a   1.000
_cell.length_b   1.000
_cell.length_c   1.000
_cell.angle_alpha   90.00
_cell.angle_beta   90.00
_cell.angle_gamma   90.00
#
_symmetry.space_group_name_H-M   'P 1'
#
loop_
_entity.id
_entity.type
_entity.pdbx_description
1 polymer ?
#
loop_
_entity_poly.entity_id
_entity_poly.type
_entity_poly.pdbx_seq_one_letter_code
_entity_poly.pdbx_strand_id
1 'polypeptide(L)'
;MPNQQAKASTRMMTSNTTTRSTAKLMAAAALALTPVVVHTSVLAQAAGKPQGVSTSAVPAAQPSPAVAEAITTVDTLVKKGKIVQAKSVLDKMMNAPDFDLSSAIDQDAVGLALKSVEKKLRAADPYEVSLQKANLSMQEGNLQLAEQHIKAIVARDSKADSSQKNTAREVLTALQNRRNELLPVARQAIAQATADFEAGRYEAAKSALAGITRTGADLTAEESNRVERYQIRILEVERTNGRPFAAEAANLGVWQPGVVRRDEPGATQPTTPAPTQPTTPPAPAGSDPAAQPTTQPATPLTAPPTTPPTAETPAAQPTTPPAVTPSQPAGPGDDLIRQAMTADGARVIAEGDEKFTEGRYNLALEKYLLAISGYKQYLSAEQLSYAESRAAECRVRMNTGSPAAEVGRSAELSTQRAMLEFDVAMEQADTALKAGDAQQAVSQTAQARLSISKVRQFISEARFAELNAQIDEKNRQIEQKRSEIDAAERDRQAKRQASDATIAQTIRNNEKDRKINENIDRARALQMEQKYEEALQVVDNILFLDPINPSGLLLRDALEGIIIYKRNDAVRRERALRGAYLQLDVAEDMLPPKGMMDYPNEWPKKSFDRG
;
A
#
# COMPACT_ATOMS: atom_id res chain seq x y z
N MET A 1 53.66 26.90 -2.14
CA MET A 1 53.14 27.24 -0.79
C MET A 1 51.64 26.97 -0.77
N PRO A 2 51.10 26.39 0.33
CA PRO A 2 50.39 25.11 0.30
C PRO A 2 48.93 25.21 0.79
N ASN A 3 48.06 24.22 0.56
CA ASN A 3 47.60 23.18 1.52
C ASN A 3 46.21 22.71 0.99
N GLN A 4 45.67 21.51 1.17
CA GLN A 4 46.04 20.32 1.94
C GLN A 4 45.14 19.16 1.48
N GLN A 5 45.76 18.02 1.19
CA GLN A 5 45.38 16.65 1.62
C GLN A 5 43.89 16.30 1.82
N ALA A 6 43.30 15.58 0.87
CA ALA A 6 42.15 14.71 1.12
C ALA A 6 42.67 13.34 1.63
N LYS A 7 42.56 13.11 2.94
CA LYS A 7 42.87 11.83 3.59
C LYS A 7 41.75 10.82 3.32
N ALA A 8 42.15 9.69 2.72
CA ALA A 8 41.38 8.45 2.71
C ALA A 8 41.15 7.95 4.14
N SER A 9 39.88 7.82 4.54
CA SER A 9 39.50 7.15 5.78
C SER A 9 39.04 5.73 5.48
N THR A 10 39.99 4.80 5.55
CA THR A 10 39.78 3.36 5.65
C THR A 10 39.05 3.07 6.96
N ARG A 11 37.76 2.75 6.87
CA ARG A 11 36.95 2.34 8.02
C ARG A 11 37.18 0.85 8.29
N MET A 12 38.09 0.54 9.22
CA MET A 12 38.19 -0.79 9.83
C MET A 12 36.90 -1.06 10.63
N MET A 13 36.12 -2.06 10.18
CA MET A 13 35.12 -2.72 11.00
C MET A 13 35.79 -3.88 11.73
N THR A 14 36.03 -3.71 13.02
CA THR A 14 36.36 -4.79 13.94
C THR A 14 35.11 -5.62 14.22
N SER A 15 35.09 -6.83 13.66
CA SER A 15 34.15 -7.89 13.98
C SER A 15 34.41 -8.39 15.41
N ASN A 16 33.46 -8.18 16.31
CA ASN A 16 33.46 -8.83 17.62
C ASN A 16 32.42 -9.97 17.61
N THR A 17 32.86 -11.13 17.13
CA THR A 17 32.17 -12.41 17.27
C THR A 17 32.37 -12.95 18.69
N THR A 18 31.34 -12.85 19.54
CA THR A 18 31.32 -13.58 20.82
C THR A 18 30.63 -14.93 20.61
N THR A 19 31.44 -15.93 20.31
CA THR A 19 31.09 -17.34 20.29
C THR A 19 30.88 -17.82 21.72
N ARG A 20 29.64 -18.08 22.15
CA ARG A 20 29.37 -18.87 23.37
C ARG A 20 29.15 -20.32 22.96
N SER A 21 30.23 -21.09 23.03
CA SER A 21 30.22 -22.55 23.02
C SER A 21 29.55 -23.05 24.31
N THR A 22 28.42 -23.73 24.17
CA THR A 22 27.88 -24.58 25.24
C THR A 22 28.40 -25.99 25.01
N ALA A 23 29.40 -26.36 25.81
CA ALA A 23 29.95 -27.70 25.83
C ALA A 23 28.92 -28.67 26.42
N LYS A 24 28.69 -29.75 25.67
CA LYS A 24 28.03 -30.97 26.13
C LYS A 24 28.86 -31.60 27.24
N LEU A 25 28.23 -31.94 28.35
CA LEU A 25 28.72 -32.97 29.26
C LEU A 25 27.59 -33.97 29.49
N MET A 26 27.66 -35.03 28.67
CA MET A 26 27.03 -36.31 28.94
C MET A 26 27.81 -36.97 30.08
N ALA A 27 27.12 -37.32 31.16
CA ALA A 27 27.57 -38.36 32.07
C ALA A 27 26.37 -39.25 32.37
N ALA A 28 26.32 -40.38 31.66
CA ALA A 28 25.46 -41.49 31.93
C ALA A 28 25.97 -42.22 33.18
N ALA A 29 25.10 -42.43 34.15
CA ALA A 29 25.25 -43.50 35.13
C ALA A 29 23.87 -44.14 35.32
N ALA A 30 23.71 -45.27 34.65
CA ALA A 30 22.59 -46.17 34.83
C ALA A 30 22.67 -46.81 36.22
N LEU A 31 21.58 -46.76 36.99
CA LEU A 31 21.28 -47.81 37.96
C LEU A 31 19.76 -47.99 38.01
N ALA A 32 19.34 -49.19 37.64
CA ALA A 32 17.98 -49.67 37.70
C ALA A 32 17.50 -49.80 39.15
N LEU A 33 16.21 -49.52 39.40
CA LEU A 33 15.34 -50.22 40.38
C LEU A 33 13.95 -49.55 40.43
N THR A 34 12.96 -50.18 39.81
CA THR A 34 11.57 -50.23 40.30
C THR A 34 11.50 -51.22 41.48
N PRO A 35 10.42 -51.32 42.30
CA PRO A 35 9.22 -50.48 42.46
C PRO A 35 8.92 -50.15 43.96
N VAL A 36 7.77 -49.54 44.26
CA VAL A 36 6.76 -49.98 45.25
C VAL A 36 5.95 -48.78 45.79
N VAL A 37 4.64 -48.90 45.63
CA VAL A 37 3.58 -48.13 46.30
C VAL A 37 3.48 -48.61 47.75
N VAL A 38 3.57 -47.72 48.75
CA VAL A 38 3.12 -48.02 50.12
C VAL A 38 2.36 -46.83 50.70
N HIS A 39 1.08 -47.09 50.97
CA HIS A 39 0.22 -46.31 51.85
C HIS A 39 0.80 -46.25 53.27
N THR A 40 0.95 -45.06 53.83
CA THR A 40 1.19 -44.89 55.27
C THR A 40 -0.11 -44.54 55.97
N SER A 41 -0.74 -45.57 56.54
CA SER A 41 -1.77 -45.42 57.56
C SER A 41 -1.34 -46.20 58.79
N VAL A 42 -1.36 -45.50 59.93
CA VAL A 42 -1.47 -46.01 61.31
C VAL A 42 -0.24 -46.68 61.94
N LEU A 43 0.37 -45.99 62.91
CA LEU A 43 0.47 -46.53 64.28
C LEU A 43 0.54 -45.39 65.31
N ALA A 44 -0.40 -45.45 66.25
CA ALA A 44 -0.62 -44.54 67.35
C ALA A 44 0.24 -44.92 68.57
N GLN A 45 0.61 -43.96 69.41
CA GLN A 45 0.15 -43.90 70.82
C GLN A 45 0.73 -42.71 71.59
N ALA A 46 -0.15 -42.15 72.43
CA ALA A 46 0.13 -41.45 73.69
C ALA A 46 0.71 -40.03 73.65
N ALA A 47 -0.15 -39.04 73.41
CA ALA A 47 -0.18 -37.79 74.18
C ALA A 47 -1.59 -37.17 74.08
N GLY A 48 -2.01 -36.49 75.15
CA GLY A 48 -3.41 -36.19 75.49
C GLY A 48 -4.24 -35.42 74.46
N LYS A 49 -5.56 -35.62 74.58
CA LYS A 49 -6.63 -34.99 73.79
C LYS A 49 -6.64 -33.47 73.95
N PRO A 50 -6.42 -32.66 72.89
CA PRO A 50 -7.25 -31.50 72.66
C PRO A 50 -8.56 -31.99 72.03
N GLN A 51 -9.71 -31.54 72.54
CA GLN A 51 -10.98 -31.64 71.80
C GLN A 51 -10.85 -30.79 70.54
N GLY A 52 -10.37 -31.42 69.47
CA GLY A 52 -10.28 -30.84 68.15
C GLY A 52 -11.67 -30.64 67.59
N VAL A 53 -12.01 -29.38 67.30
CA VAL A 53 -13.11 -29.01 66.43
C VAL A 53 -12.94 -29.80 65.14
N SER A 54 -13.83 -30.76 64.87
CA SER A 54 -13.90 -31.42 63.58
C SER A 54 -14.32 -30.38 62.54
N THR A 55 -13.34 -29.66 61.99
CA THR A 55 -13.51 -28.98 60.71
C THR A 55 -13.79 -30.08 59.71
N SER A 56 -15.06 -30.26 59.39
CA SER A 56 -15.46 -31.06 58.24
C SER A 56 -14.69 -30.48 57.05
N ALA A 57 -13.68 -31.21 56.57
CA ALA A 57 -12.90 -30.82 55.43
C ALA A 57 -13.87 -30.67 54.27
N VAL A 58 -14.20 -29.44 53.92
CA VAL A 58 -15.02 -29.12 52.76
C VAL A 58 -14.32 -29.82 51.58
N PRO A 59 -14.97 -30.77 50.90
CA PRO A 59 -14.34 -31.46 49.79
C PRO A 59 -13.85 -30.40 48.80
N ALA A 60 -12.56 -30.47 48.44
CA ALA A 60 -11.95 -29.54 47.52
C ALA A 60 -12.81 -29.51 46.26
N ALA A 61 -13.51 -28.39 46.05
CA ALA A 61 -14.49 -28.27 45.01
C ALA A 61 -13.78 -28.47 43.65
N GLN A 62 -14.23 -29.49 42.93
CA GLN A 62 -13.67 -29.88 41.64
C GLN A 62 -14.22 -28.95 40.55
N PRO A 63 -13.45 -28.70 39.47
CA PRO A 63 -13.98 -28.00 38.31
C PRO A 63 -15.15 -28.79 37.70
N SER A 64 -16.04 -28.08 37.00
CA SER A 64 -17.15 -28.71 36.30
C SER A 64 -16.62 -29.76 35.29
N PRO A 65 -17.35 -30.87 35.06
CA PRO A 65 -16.86 -31.98 34.24
C PRO A 65 -16.52 -31.55 32.80
N ALA A 66 -17.26 -30.59 32.23
CA ALA A 66 -16.98 -30.04 30.91
C ALA A 66 -15.64 -29.28 30.86
N VAL A 67 -15.35 -28.46 31.89
CA VAL A 67 -14.07 -27.74 32.00
C VAL A 67 -12.93 -28.74 32.25
N ALA A 68 -13.14 -29.76 33.08
CA ALA A 68 -12.16 -30.80 33.34
C ALA A 68 -11.80 -31.61 32.08
N GLU A 69 -12.78 -31.98 31.26
CA GLU A 69 -12.56 -32.69 29.99
C GLU A 69 -11.81 -31.81 28.97
N ALA A 70 -12.18 -30.53 28.88
CA ALA A 70 -11.51 -29.60 28.00
C ALA A 70 -10.06 -29.32 28.42
N ILE A 71 -9.78 -29.19 29.72
CA ILE A 71 -8.40 -29.09 30.26
C ILE A 71 -7.61 -30.37 29.93
N THR A 72 -8.22 -31.55 30.05
CA THR A 72 -7.59 -32.82 29.67
C THR A 72 -7.24 -32.87 28.17
N THR A 73 -8.12 -32.30 27.34
CA THR A 73 -7.89 -32.15 25.90
C THR A 73 -6.73 -31.19 25.61
N VAL A 74 -6.67 -30.05 26.30
CA VAL A 74 -5.59 -29.07 26.23
C VAL A 74 -4.26 -29.71 26.64
N ASP A 75 -4.23 -30.45 27.75
CA ASP A 75 -3.03 -31.17 28.20
C ASP A 75 -2.56 -32.20 27.17
N THR A 76 -3.50 -32.90 26.53
CA THR A 76 -3.19 -33.86 25.47
C THR A 76 -2.59 -33.16 24.24
N LEU A 77 -3.13 -31.99 23.85
CA LEU A 77 -2.59 -31.19 22.75
C LEU A 77 -1.19 -30.66 23.07
N VAL A 78 -0.97 -30.20 24.30
CA VAL A 78 0.33 -29.73 24.78
C VAL A 78 1.37 -30.87 24.78
N LYS A 79 0.99 -32.08 25.22
CA LYS A 79 1.86 -33.27 25.17
C LYS A 79 2.22 -33.67 23.73
N LYS A 80 1.32 -33.45 22.77
CA LYS A 80 1.55 -33.64 21.33
C LYS A 80 2.33 -32.49 20.67
N GLY A 81 2.78 -31.50 21.44
CA GLY A 81 3.48 -30.32 20.93
C GLY A 81 2.58 -29.28 20.26
N LYS A 82 1.25 -29.47 20.20
CA LYS A 82 0.31 -28.57 19.51
C LYS A 82 -0.14 -27.41 20.40
N ILE A 83 0.82 -26.60 20.84
CA ILE A 83 0.62 -25.55 21.84
C ILE A 83 -0.34 -24.45 21.34
N VAL A 84 -0.29 -24.10 20.05
CA VAL A 84 -1.19 -23.07 19.49
C VAL A 84 -2.65 -23.54 19.45
N GLN A 85 -2.89 -24.81 19.13
CA GLN A 85 -4.24 -25.40 19.18
C GLN A 85 -4.75 -25.52 20.62
N ALA A 86 -3.87 -25.88 21.56
CA ALA A 86 -4.22 -25.91 22.98
C ALA A 86 -4.67 -24.53 23.47
N LYS A 87 -3.97 -23.46 23.05
CA LYS A 87 -4.35 -22.08 23.35
C LYS A 87 -5.69 -21.71 22.72
N SER A 88 -5.93 -22.05 21.46
CA SER A 88 -7.20 -21.69 20.80
C SER A 88 -8.40 -22.41 21.39
N VAL A 89 -8.25 -23.62 21.93
CA VAL A 89 -9.31 -24.30 22.70
C VAL A 89 -9.63 -23.53 23.98
N LEU A 90 -8.61 -23.11 24.75
CA LEU A 90 -8.82 -22.31 25.97
C LEU A 90 -9.45 -20.94 25.66
N ASP A 91 -8.97 -20.26 24.60
CA ASP A 91 -9.55 -18.98 24.16
C ASP A 91 -11.02 -19.16 23.73
N LYS A 92 -11.37 -20.28 23.08
CA LYS A 92 -12.76 -20.59 22.74
C LYS A 92 -13.62 -20.83 23.98
N MET A 93 -13.11 -21.55 24.98
CA MET A 93 -13.84 -21.74 26.23
C MET A 93 -14.11 -20.43 26.96
N MET A 94 -13.15 -19.51 26.97
CA MET A 94 -13.31 -18.21 27.63
C MET A 94 -14.32 -17.28 26.95
N ASN A 95 -14.49 -17.42 25.63
CA ASN A 95 -15.33 -16.52 24.83
C ASN A 95 -16.67 -17.16 24.41
N ALA A 96 -16.81 -18.47 24.49
CA ALA A 96 -18.03 -19.15 24.09
C ALA A 96 -19.10 -19.05 25.20
N PRO A 97 -20.33 -18.65 24.85
CA PRO A 97 -21.42 -18.52 25.82
C PRO A 97 -21.85 -19.88 26.40
N ASP A 98 -21.51 -20.99 25.73
CA ASP A 98 -21.87 -22.35 26.14
C ASP A 98 -21.08 -22.84 27.37
N PHE A 99 -19.95 -22.19 27.69
CA PHE A 99 -19.18 -22.51 28.88
C PHE A 99 -19.57 -21.56 30.01
N ASP A 100 -20.36 -22.07 30.95
CA ASP A 100 -20.67 -21.35 32.19
C ASP A 100 -19.44 -21.31 33.10
N LEU A 101 -18.59 -20.31 32.88
CA LEU A 101 -17.44 -20.00 33.72
C LEU A 101 -17.84 -19.15 34.94
N SER A 102 -19.09 -19.20 35.41
CA SER A 102 -19.51 -18.43 36.59
C SER A 102 -18.85 -18.90 37.89
N SER A 103 -18.41 -20.16 37.95
CA SER A 103 -17.68 -20.70 39.09
C SER A 103 -16.25 -20.18 39.14
N ALA A 104 -15.86 -19.57 40.27
CA ALA A 104 -14.49 -19.11 40.50
C ALA A 104 -13.45 -20.23 40.32
N ILE A 105 -13.82 -21.47 40.62
CA ILE A 105 -12.96 -22.65 40.48
C ILE A 105 -12.67 -22.95 39.01
N ASP A 106 -13.68 -22.84 38.15
CA ASP A 106 -13.54 -23.08 36.71
C ASP A 106 -12.71 -21.96 36.06
N GLN A 107 -12.92 -20.71 36.47
CA GLN A 107 -12.10 -19.57 36.04
C GLN A 107 -10.63 -19.75 36.43
N ASP A 108 -10.37 -20.15 37.68
CA ASP A 108 -9.01 -20.38 38.16
C ASP A 108 -8.35 -21.55 37.43
N ALA A 109 -9.07 -22.64 37.19
CA ALA A 109 -8.57 -23.80 36.47
C ALA A 109 -8.19 -23.46 35.01
N VAL A 110 -9.07 -22.76 34.28
CA VAL A 110 -8.80 -22.29 32.90
C VAL A 110 -7.66 -21.27 32.90
N GLY A 111 -7.62 -20.35 33.87
CA GLY A 111 -6.56 -19.35 34.00
C GLY A 111 -5.17 -19.96 34.26
N LEU A 112 -5.10 -20.99 35.11
CA LEU A 112 -3.87 -21.76 35.35
C LEU A 112 -3.43 -22.52 34.09
N ALA A 113 -4.36 -23.18 33.40
CA ALA A 113 -4.08 -23.87 32.15
C ALA A 113 -3.54 -22.89 31.09
N LEU A 114 -4.16 -21.73 30.92
CA LEU A 114 -3.74 -20.69 29.98
C LEU A 114 -2.33 -20.17 30.29
N LYS A 115 -2.05 -19.83 31.55
CA LYS A 115 -0.70 -19.42 31.99
C LYS A 115 0.35 -20.48 31.67
N SER A 116 0.02 -21.75 31.85
CA SER A 116 0.92 -22.86 31.54
C SER A 116 1.20 -22.99 30.03
N VAL A 117 0.16 -22.86 29.20
CA VAL A 117 0.24 -22.89 27.73
C VAL A 117 1.03 -21.71 27.22
N GLU A 118 0.79 -20.50 27.73
CA GLU A 118 1.55 -19.30 27.36
C GLU A 118 3.04 -19.40 27.71
N LYS A 119 3.36 -19.92 28.90
CA LYS A 119 4.75 -20.14 29.29
C LYS A 119 5.44 -21.09 28.32
N LYS A 120 4.78 -22.17 27.91
CA LYS A 120 5.30 -23.11 26.90
C LYS A 120 5.40 -22.46 25.52
N LEU A 121 4.43 -21.64 25.13
CA LEU A 121 4.42 -20.92 23.85
C LEU A 121 5.58 -19.92 23.75
N ARG A 122 5.89 -19.20 24.84
CA ARG A 122 7.04 -18.28 24.90
C ARG A 122 8.39 -19.00 24.82
N ALA A 123 8.45 -20.25 25.27
CA ALA A 123 9.66 -21.08 25.24
C ALA A 123 9.84 -21.88 23.94
N ALA A 124 8.78 -22.01 23.12
CA ALA A 124 8.80 -22.76 21.87
C ALA A 124 9.55 -22.01 20.76
N ASP A 125 10.04 -22.75 19.76
CA ASP A 125 10.67 -22.16 18.58
C ASP A 125 9.67 -21.25 17.82
N PRO A 126 10.01 -19.97 17.57
CA PRO A 126 9.17 -19.06 16.80
C PRO A 126 8.71 -19.60 15.43
N TYR A 127 9.51 -20.42 14.77
CA TYR A 127 9.17 -21.01 13.46
C TYR A 127 8.12 -22.11 13.61
N GLU A 128 8.28 -22.98 14.60
CA GLU A 128 7.31 -24.03 14.90
C GLU A 128 5.97 -23.42 15.33
N VAL A 129 6.00 -22.37 16.16
CA VAL A 129 4.79 -21.62 16.54
C VAL A 129 4.10 -21.02 15.32
N SER A 130 4.86 -20.46 14.38
CA SER A 130 4.30 -19.88 13.14
C SER A 130 3.67 -20.96 12.25
N LEU A 131 4.29 -22.14 12.16
CA LEU A 131 3.76 -23.28 11.41
C LEU A 131 2.48 -23.82 12.04
N GLN A 132 2.44 -23.93 13.38
CA GLN A 132 1.23 -24.33 14.10
C GLN A 132 0.10 -23.30 13.95
N LYS A 133 0.41 -22.00 13.95
CA LYS A 133 -0.56 -20.93 13.65
C LYS A 133 -1.10 -21.03 12.24
N ALA A 134 -0.25 -21.30 11.25
CA ALA A 134 -0.68 -21.50 9.87
C ALA A 134 -1.64 -22.68 9.74
N ASN A 135 -1.31 -23.82 10.37
CA ASN A 135 -2.17 -25.00 10.37
C ASN A 135 -3.51 -24.76 11.07
N LEU A 136 -3.51 -24.07 12.22
CA LEU A 136 -4.76 -23.71 12.90
C LEU A 136 -5.60 -22.77 12.02
N SER A 137 -4.98 -21.77 11.39
CA SER A 137 -5.68 -20.82 10.51
C SER A 137 -6.27 -21.51 9.29
N MET A 138 -5.58 -22.52 8.75
CA MET A 138 -6.10 -23.37 7.68
C MET A 138 -7.30 -24.21 8.13
N GLN A 139 -7.28 -24.74 9.36
CA GLN A 139 -8.42 -25.47 9.95
C GLN A 139 -9.63 -24.56 10.19
N GLU A 140 -9.39 -23.31 10.57
CA GLU A 140 -10.41 -22.28 10.73
C GLU A 140 -10.87 -21.68 9.39
N GLY A 141 -10.23 -22.08 8.29
CA GLY A 141 -10.47 -21.65 6.91
C GLY A 141 -10.05 -20.21 6.59
N ASN A 142 -9.21 -19.61 7.43
CA ASN A 142 -8.53 -18.35 7.14
C ASN A 142 -7.20 -18.62 6.41
N LEU A 143 -7.31 -18.87 5.09
CA LEU A 143 -6.17 -19.28 4.26
C LEU A 143 -5.21 -18.11 3.98
N GLN A 144 -5.69 -16.86 4.05
CA GLN A 144 -4.80 -15.68 3.92
C GLN A 144 -3.86 -15.56 5.11
N LEU A 145 -4.40 -15.66 6.33
CA LEU A 145 -3.59 -15.56 7.55
C LEU A 145 -2.64 -16.76 7.69
N ALA A 146 -3.08 -17.95 7.24
CA ALA A 146 -2.20 -19.12 7.11
C ALA A 146 -1.01 -18.83 6.17
N GLU A 147 -1.28 -18.29 4.98
CA GLU A 147 -0.23 -17.94 4.02
C GLU A 147 0.74 -16.89 4.56
N GLN A 148 0.24 -15.85 5.26
CA GLN A 148 1.08 -14.83 5.88
C GLN A 148 2.08 -15.44 6.87
N HIS A 149 1.62 -16.36 7.73
CA HIS A 149 2.50 -17.06 8.66
C HIS A 149 3.55 -17.91 7.95
N ILE A 150 3.19 -18.61 6.88
CA ILE A 150 4.15 -19.42 6.12
C ILE A 150 5.14 -18.56 5.34
N LYS A 151 4.69 -17.48 4.69
CA LYS A 151 5.58 -16.52 4.00
C LYS A 151 6.59 -15.90 4.96
N ALA A 152 6.21 -15.64 6.21
CA ALA A 152 7.14 -15.15 7.24
C ALA A 152 8.27 -16.16 7.56
N ILE A 153 7.99 -17.47 7.47
CA ILE A 153 9.00 -18.53 7.63
C ILE A 153 9.92 -18.56 6.40
N VAL A 154 9.33 -18.59 5.20
CA VAL A 154 10.08 -18.68 3.93
C VAL A 154 10.97 -17.45 3.72
N ALA A 155 10.50 -16.25 4.06
CA ALA A 155 11.27 -15.01 3.93
C ALA A 155 12.48 -14.93 4.87
N ARG A 156 12.49 -15.70 5.98
CA ARG A 156 13.56 -15.72 6.98
C ARG A 156 14.52 -16.90 6.79
N ASP A 157 14.92 -17.10 5.53
CA ASP A 157 15.57 -18.30 5.01
C ASP A 157 16.86 -18.73 5.76
N SER A 158 17.57 -17.82 6.43
CA SER A 158 18.86 -18.11 7.05
C SER A 158 18.82 -18.83 8.41
N LYS A 159 17.66 -18.90 9.08
CA LYS A 159 17.57 -19.44 10.46
C LYS A 159 16.60 -20.62 10.63
N ALA A 160 15.78 -20.91 9.63
CA ALA A 160 14.86 -22.04 9.67
C ALA A 160 15.59 -23.35 9.31
N ASP A 161 15.26 -24.43 10.02
CA ASP A 161 15.79 -25.75 9.69
C ASP A 161 15.24 -26.25 8.33
N SER A 162 16.02 -27.10 7.65
CA SER A 162 15.64 -27.72 6.38
C SER A 162 14.31 -28.49 6.47
N SER A 163 14.03 -29.17 7.58
CA SER A 163 12.77 -29.86 7.81
C SER A 163 11.60 -28.87 7.88
N GLN A 164 11.76 -27.77 8.62
CA GLN A 164 10.73 -26.74 8.77
C GLN A 164 10.39 -26.08 7.43
N LYS A 165 11.39 -25.87 6.56
CA LYS A 165 11.19 -25.34 5.21
C LYS A 165 10.41 -26.30 4.33
N ASN A 166 10.70 -27.60 4.41
CA ASN A 166 9.95 -28.61 3.65
C ASN A 166 8.49 -28.66 4.10
N THR A 167 8.23 -28.71 5.41
CA THR A 167 6.87 -28.64 5.93
C THR A 167 6.17 -27.34 5.54
N ALA A 168 6.86 -26.20 5.56
CA ALA A 168 6.29 -24.93 5.09
C ALA A 168 5.87 -24.97 3.61
N ARG A 169 6.68 -25.59 2.73
CA ARG A 169 6.35 -25.78 1.31
C ARG A 169 5.16 -26.72 1.10
N GLU A 170 5.10 -27.80 1.89
CA GLU A 170 3.95 -28.72 1.89
C GLU A 170 2.66 -27.98 2.30
N VAL A 171 2.73 -27.14 3.34
CA VAL A 171 1.58 -26.31 3.76
C VAL A 171 1.19 -25.29 2.69
N LEU A 172 2.14 -24.65 2.00
CA LEU A 172 1.82 -23.77 0.86
C LEU A 172 1.10 -24.52 -0.27
N THR A 173 1.55 -25.73 -0.57
CA THR A 173 0.93 -26.58 -1.59
C THR A 173 -0.49 -26.95 -1.18
N ALA A 174 -0.69 -27.34 0.09
CA ALA A 174 -2.02 -27.63 0.64
C ALA A 174 -2.94 -26.39 0.62
N LEU A 175 -2.40 -25.20 0.92
CA LEU A 175 -3.15 -23.93 0.84
C LEU A 175 -3.60 -23.62 -0.59
N GLN A 176 -2.73 -23.79 -1.58
CA GLN A 176 -3.07 -23.59 -2.99
C GLN A 176 -4.15 -24.56 -3.45
N ASN A 177 -4.03 -25.85 -3.09
CA ASN A 177 -5.07 -26.84 -3.39
C ASN A 177 -6.41 -26.45 -2.76
N ARG A 178 -6.40 -26.01 -1.49
CA ARG A 178 -7.62 -25.58 -0.80
C ARG A 178 -8.25 -24.33 -1.40
N ARG A 179 -7.44 -23.38 -1.88
CA ARG A 179 -7.92 -22.19 -2.61
C ARG A 179 -8.62 -22.59 -3.91
N ASN A 180 -8.03 -23.52 -4.66
CA ASN A 180 -8.60 -24.02 -5.90
C ASN A 180 -9.93 -24.75 -5.65
N GLU A 181 -10.03 -25.54 -4.58
CA GLU A 181 -11.28 -26.19 -4.16
C GLU A 181 -12.37 -25.19 -3.77
N LEU A 182 -11.99 -24.09 -3.10
CA LEU A 182 -12.94 -23.06 -2.64
C LEU A 182 -13.28 -22.03 -3.72
N LEU A 183 -12.54 -21.97 -4.83
CA LEU A 183 -12.74 -20.97 -5.88
C LEU A 183 -14.18 -20.95 -6.44
N PRO A 184 -14.82 -22.09 -6.80
CA PRO A 184 -16.20 -22.07 -7.29
C PRO A 184 -17.19 -21.55 -6.24
N VAL A 185 -16.99 -21.93 -4.98
CA VAL A 185 -17.84 -21.50 -3.85
C VAL A 185 -17.67 -20.00 -3.59
N ALA A 186 -16.43 -19.50 -3.65
CA ALA A 186 -16.14 -18.07 -3.51
C ALA A 186 -16.85 -17.25 -4.60
N ARG A 187 -16.81 -17.70 -5.86
CA ARG A 187 -17.51 -17.04 -6.98
C ARG A 187 -19.02 -16.99 -6.77
N GLN A 188 -19.62 -18.11 -6.36
CA GLN A 188 -21.04 -18.16 -6.04
C GLN A 188 -21.39 -17.21 -4.89
N ALA A 189 -20.56 -17.16 -3.85
CA ALA A 189 -20.80 -16.28 -2.72
C ALA A 189 -20.63 -14.79 -3.06
N ILE A 190 -19.78 -14.42 -4.02
CA ILE A 190 -19.69 -13.03 -4.49
C ILE A 190 -21.00 -12.61 -5.16
N ALA A 191 -21.59 -13.49 -5.97
CA ALA A 191 -22.90 -13.25 -6.58
C ALA A 191 -23.99 -13.13 -5.51
N GLN A 192 -24.00 -14.03 -4.51
CA GLN A 192 -24.96 -13.98 -3.41
C GLN A 192 -24.80 -12.71 -2.56
N ALA A 193 -23.56 -12.32 -2.22
CA ALA A 193 -23.30 -11.11 -1.45
C ALA A 193 -23.74 -9.84 -2.20
N THR A 194 -23.60 -9.84 -3.53
CA THR A 194 -24.10 -8.76 -4.39
C THR A 194 -25.63 -8.69 -4.33
N ALA A 195 -26.32 -9.82 -4.46
CA ALA A 195 -27.77 -9.89 -4.35
C ALA A 195 -28.27 -9.49 -2.95
N ASP A 196 -27.59 -9.93 -1.89
CA ASP A 196 -27.92 -9.56 -0.50
C ASP A 196 -27.74 -8.06 -0.26
N PHE A 197 -26.69 -7.46 -0.84
CA PHE A 197 -26.49 -6.01 -0.76
C PHE A 197 -27.61 -5.24 -1.47
N GLU A 198 -27.97 -5.67 -2.68
CA GLU A 198 -29.05 -5.04 -3.47
C GLU A 198 -30.42 -5.19 -2.81
N ALA A 199 -30.64 -6.30 -2.09
CA ALA A 199 -31.84 -6.54 -1.29
C ALA A 199 -31.86 -5.79 0.06
N GLY A 200 -30.84 -4.98 0.37
CA GLY A 200 -30.72 -4.27 1.66
C GLY A 200 -30.33 -5.15 2.84
N ARG A 201 -29.94 -6.42 2.61
CA ARG A 201 -29.44 -7.36 3.63
C ARG A 201 -27.95 -7.16 3.88
N TYR A 202 -27.58 -5.97 4.35
CA TYR A 202 -26.18 -5.55 4.48
C TYR A 202 -25.34 -6.42 5.42
N GLU A 203 -25.93 -6.95 6.50
CA GLU A 203 -25.21 -7.84 7.44
C GLU A 203 -24.83 -9.16 6.76
N ALA A 204 -25.78 -9.77 6.03
CA ALA A 204 -25.54 -10.99 5.26
C ALA A 204 -24.46 -10.75 4.19
N ALA A 205 -24.58 -9.66 3.42
CA ALA A 205 -23.58 -9.28 2.42
C ALA A 205 -22.19 -9.08 3.04
N LYS A 206 -22.09 -8.38 4.19
CA LYS A 206 -20.83 -8.15 4.90
C LYS A 206 -20.20 -9.47 5.37
N SER A 207 -21.00 -10.35 5.97
CA SER A 207 -20.53 -11.66 6.43
C SER A 207 -20.03 -12.53 5.28
N ALA A 208 -20.71 -12.50 4.13
CA ALA A 208 -20.33 -13.23 2.92
C ALA A 208 -19.01 -12.71 2.33
N LEU A 209 -18.88 -11.38 2.20
CA LEU A 209 -17.65 -10.73 1.71
C LEU A 209 -16.46 -10.95 2.64
N ALA A 210 -16.68 -10.95 3.97
CA ALA A 210 -15.64 -11.28 4.94
C ALA A 210 -15.23 -12.76 4.86
N GLY A 211 -16.16 -13.66 4.55
CA GLY A 211 -15.85 -15.06 4.24
C GLY A 211 -14.95 -15.19 3.01
N ILE A 212 -15.30 -14.51 1.91
CA ILE A 212 -14.54 -14.51 0.65
C ILE A 212 -13.10 -14.07 0.88
N THR A 213 -12.88 -12.95 1.59
CA THR A 213 -11.52 -12.47 1.84
C THR A 213 -10.71 -13.45 2.69
N ARG A 214 -11.31 -14.08 3.71
CA ARG A 214 -10.64 -15.11 4.52
C ARG A 214 -10.22 -16.33 3.71
N THR A 215 -11.00 -16.73 2.70
CA THR A 215 -10.63 -17.87 1.83
C THR A 215 -9.35 -17.60 1.04
N GLY A 216 -9.02 -16.35 0.75
CA GLY A 216 -7.85 -16.01 -0.06
C GLY A 216 -7.81 -16.70 -1.42
N ALA A 217 -8.96 -17.10 -1.97
CA ALA A 217 -9.05 -17.70 -3.29
C ALA A 217 -8.52 -16.72 -4.35
N ASP A 218 -7.88 -17.24 -5.40
CA ASP A 218 -7.33 -16.44 -6.49
C ASP A 218 -8.48 -15.92 -7.38
N LEU A 219 -9.09 -14.82 -6.94
CA LEU A 219 -10.15 -14.13 -7.66
C LEU A 219 -9.59 -13.44 -8.90
N THR A 220 -10.40 -13.35 -9.95
CA THR A 220 -10.06 -12.50 -11.10
C THR A 220 -10.02 -11.02 -10.67
N ALA A 221 -9.30 -10.18 -11.43
CA ALA A 221 -9.20 -8.75 -11.13
C ALA A 221 -10.59 -8.08 -11.04
N GLU A 222 -11.53 -8.49 -11.89
CA GLU A 222 -12.91 -8.01 -11.87
C GLU A 222 -13.65 -8.43 -10.59
N GLU A 223 -13.55 -9.70 -10.19
CA GLU A 223 -14.15 -10.22 -8.96
C GLU A 223 -13.58 -9.55 -7.72
N SER A 224 -12.27 -9.34 -7.66
CA SER A 224 -11.59 -8.63 -6.57
C SER A 224 -12.08 -7.18 -6.47
N ASN A 225 -12.12 -6.45 -7.60
CA ASN A 225 -12.63 -5.08 -7.65
C ASN A 225 -14.10 -5.00 -7.22
N ARG A 226 -14.90 -6.02 -7.56
CA ARG A 226 -16.31 -6.10 -7.14
C ARG A 226 -16.43 -6.29 -5.63
N VAL A 227 -15.66 -7.20 -5.04
CA VAL A 227 -15.63 -7.42 -3.57
C VAL A 227 -15.24 -6.14 -2.84
N GLU A 228 -14.15 -5.50 -3.28
CA GLU A 228 -13.65 -4.25 -2.68
C GLU A 228 -14.69 -3.12 -2.77
N ARG A 229 -15.30 -2.93 -3.95
CA ARG A 229 -16.35 -1.93 -4.15
C ARG A 229 -17.53 -2.14 -3.19
N TYR A 230 -18.00 -3.37 -3.02
CA TYR A 230 -19.10 -3.65 -2.10
C TYR A 230 -18.70 -3.50 -0.63
N GLN A 231 -17.46 -3.84 -0.26
CA GLN A 231 -16.97 -3.58 1.10
C GLN A 231 -16.97 -2.08 1.43
N ILE A 232 -16.50 -1.24 0.51
CA ILE A 232 -16.52 0.23 0.67
C ILE A 232 -17.96 0.73 0.79
N ARG A 233 -18.87 0.29 -0.09
CA ARG A 233 -20.29 0.68 -0.02
C ARG A 233 -20.97 0.25 1.29
N ILE A 234 -20.66 -0.93 1.81
CA ILE A 234 -21.17 -1.38 3.12
C ILE A 234 -20.66 -0.46 4.24
N LEU A 235 -19.38 -0.09 4.22
CA LEU A 235 -18.81 0.84 5.20
C LEU A 235 -19.47 2.24 5.14
N GLU A 236 -19.81 2.72 3.95
CA GLU A 236 -20.56 3.97 3.77
C GLU A 236 -21.97 3.88 4.36
N VAL A 237 -22.66 2.75 4.16
CA VAL A 237 -23.98 2.49 4.75
C VAL A 237 -23.88 2.40 6.28
N GLU A 238 -22.87 1.74 6.85
CA GLU A 238 -22.63 1.71 8.30
C GLU A 238 -22.39 3.10 8.88
N ARG A 239 -21.59 3.92 8.18
CA ARG A 239 -21.32 5.30 8.58
C ARG A 239 -22.58 6.16 8.57
N THR A 240 -23.45 5.96 7.57
CA THR A 240 -24.73 6.67 7.45
C THR A 240 -25.72 6.22 8.53
N ASN A 241 -25.75 4.92 8.84
CA ASN A 241 -26.62 4.35 9.87
C ASN A 241 -26.11 4.54 11.30
N GLY A 242 -24.87 5.00 11.48
CA GLY A 242 -24.26 5.29 12.78
C GLY A 242 -23.99 4.05 13.64
N ARG A 243 -24.10 2.85 13.08
CA ARG A 243 -23.82 1.57 13.76
C ARG A 243 -23.11 0.61 12.80
N PRO A 244 -22.02 -0.06 13.24
CA PRO A 244 -21.40 -1.09 12.45
C PRO A 244 -22.32 -2.31 12.37
N PHE A 245 -22.45 -2.92 11.20
CA PHE A 245 -23.12 -4.21 11.07
C PHE A 245 -22.27 -5.28 11.74
N ALA A 246 -22.90 -6.12 12.55
CA ALA A 246 -22.25 -7.25 13.17
C ALA A 246 -21.84 -8.23 12.05
N ALA A 247 -20.56 -8.21 11.69
CA ALA A 247 -19.99 -9.28 10.88
C ALA A 247 -19.84 -10.48 11.82
N GLU A 248 -20.92 -11.22 12.02
CA GLU A 248 -20.82 -12.53 12.63
C GLU A 248 -19.77 -13.29 11.83
N ALA A 249 -18.74 -13.79 12.51
CA ALA A 249 -17.62 -14.43 11.85
C ALA A 249 -18.18 -15.65 11.12
N ALA A 250 -18.44 -15.49 9.82
CA ALA A 250 -19.02 -16.53 8.99
C ALA A 250 -18.04 -17.70 9.03
N ASN A 251 -18.36 -18.69 9.88
CA ASN A 251 -17.62 -19.92 9.95
C ASN A 251 -17.79 -20.58 8.58
N LEU A 252 -16.70 -21.05 7.98
CA LEU A 252 -16.75 -21.76 6.70
C LEU A 252 -17.65 -23.01 6.76
N GLY A 253 -18.08 -23.46 7.94
CA GLY A 253 -19.14 -24.45 8.11
C GLY A 253 -20.47 -24.07 7.43
N VAL A 254 -20.77 -22.77 7.27
CA VAL A 254 -21.97 -22.29 6.56
C VAL A 254 -21.82 -22.41 5.03
N TRP A 255 -20.61 -22.70 4.53
CA TRP A 255 -20.26 -22.71 3.11
C TRP A 255 -20.17 -24.12 2.53
N GLN A 256 -20.73 -25.12 3.21
CA GLN A 256 -20.77 -26.47 2.68
C GLN A 256 -21.61 -26.51 1.39
N PRO A 257 -21.04 -26.99 0.26
CA PRO A 257 -21.75 -27.05 -1.01
C PRO A 257 -22.94 -28.00 -0.87
N GLY A 258 -24.16 -27.47 -1.04
CA GLY A 258 -25.40 -28.25 -1.00
C GLY A 258 -26.56 -27.64 -0.19
N VAL A 259 -26.29 -26.67 0.69
CA VAL A 259 -27.35 -25.95 1.41
C VAL A 259 -27.66 -24.64 0.68
N VAL A 260 -28.32 -24.75 -0.48
CA VAL A 260 -29.01 -23.58 -1.05
C VAL A 260 -30.11 -23.23 -0.06
N ARG A 261 -30.01 -22.06 0.60
CA ARG A 261 -31.14 -21.44 1.29
C ARG A 261 -32.19 -21.15 0.22
N ARG A 262 -33.01 -22.15 -0.11
CA ARG A 262 -34.23 -21.95 -0.88
C ARG A 262 -35.08 -21.04 0.00
N ASP A 263 -35.24 -19.78 -0.42
CA ASP A 263 -36.13 -18.83 0.22
C ASP A 263 -37.46 -19.55 0.47
N GLU A 264 -37.77 -19.83 1.74
CA GLU A 264 -39.13 -20.22 2.10
C GLU A 264 -39.99 -18.97 1.91
N PRO A 265 -40.98 -18.99 0.99
CA PRO A 265 -41.91 -17.88 0.83
C PRO A 265 -42.84 -17.87 2.05
N GLY A 266 -42.42 -17.20 3.14
CA GLY A 266 -43.22 -17.14 4.37
C GLY A 266 -42.60 -16.46 5.58
N ALA A 267 -41.30 -16.15 5.59
CA ALA A 267 -40.68 -15.47 6.73
C ALA A 267 -41.05 -13.97 6.75
N THR A 268 -41.85 -13.59 7.74
CA THR A 268 -42.34 -12.24 8.04
C THR A 268 -41.22 -11.21 8.10
N GLN A 269 -41.30 -10.19 7.23
CA GLN A 269 -40.50 -8.97 7.32
C GLN A 269 -40.69 -8.29 8.69
N PRO A 270 -39.63 -7.74 9.31
CA PRO A 270 -39.78 -6.80 10.41
C PRO A 270 -40.49 -5.54 9.87
N THR A 271 -41.62 -5.20 10.47
CA THR A 271 -42.42 -4.02 10.14
C THR A 271 -41.64 -2.74 10.40
N THR A 272 -41.14 -2.10 9.34
CA THR A 272 -40.72 -0.70 9.35
C THR A 272 -41.96 0.20 9.45
N PRO A 273 -41.99 1.24 10.31
CA PRO A 273 -43.14 2.15 10.42
C PRO A 273 -43.35 2.97 9.15
N ALA A 274 -44.64 3.18 8.83
CA ALA A 274 -45.15 3.77 7.61
C ALA A 274 -44.64 5.19 7.33
N PRO A 275 -44.32 5.54 6.07
CA PRO A 275 -44.04 6.92 5.69
C PRO A 275 -45.34 7.72 5.61
N THR A 276 -45.40 8.80 6.39
CA THR A 276 -46.41 9.86 6.27
C THR A 276 -46.36 10.51 4.89
N GLN A 277 -47.51 10.57 4.23
CA GLN A 277 -47.75 11.29 2.98
C GLN A 277 -47.41 12.79 3.12
N PRO A 278 -46.75 13.42 2.13
CA PRO A 278 -46.67 14.87 2.05
C PRO A 278 -47.92 15.46 1.39
N THR A 279 -48.54 16.40 2.10
CA THR A 279 -49.54 17.34 1.58
C THR A 279 -48.93 18.30 0.56
N THR A 280 -49.54 18.38 -0.63
CA THR A 280 -49.39 19.49 -1.61
C THR A 280 -49.92 20.82 -1.07
N PRO A 281 -49.25 21.95 -1.36
CA PRO A 281 -49.91 23.03 -2.14
C PRO A 281 -48.90 23.82 -3.04
N PRO A 282 -49.31 24.92 -3.72
CA PRO A 282 -49.78 24.96 -5.10
C PRO A 282 -48.77 25.59 -6.09
N ALA A 283 -49.11 25.47 -7.37
CA ALA A 283 -48.39 26.01 -8.54
C ALA A 283 -48.12 27.52 -8.50
N PRO A 284 -47.07 27.98 -9.21
CA PRO A 284 -47.31 29.00 -10.22
C PRO A 284 -46.69 28.71 -11.59
N ALA A 285 -47.29 29.41 -12.55
CA ALA A 285 -47.10 29.43 -13.99
C ALA A 285 -45.64 29.62 -14.49
N GLY A 286 -45.32 28.84 -15.54
CA GLY A 286 -44.95 29.33 -16.87
C GLY A 286 -43.80 30.33 -17.04
N SER A 287 -42.70 29.85 -17.62
CA SER A 287 -41.95 30.56 -18.67
C SER A 287 -41.00 29.62 -19.42
N ASP A 288 -41.07 29.71 -20.75
CA ASP A 288 -40.36 28.98 -21.81
C ASP A 288 -38.84 29.28 -21.91
N PRO A 289 -38.09 28.61 -22.81
CA PRO A 289 -36.67 28.31 -22.64
C PRO A 289 -35.71 29.31 -23.30
N ALA A 290 -34.58 29.56 -22.64
CA ALA A 290 -33.44 30.27 -23.23
C ALA A 290 -32.20 29.37 -23.22
N ALA A 291 -31.73 29.06 -24.42
CA ALA A 291 -30.48 28.38 -24.74
C ALA A 291 -29.26 29.18 -24.27
N GLN A 292 -28.21 28.51 -23.76
CA GLN A 292 -26.84 29.03 -23.75
C GLN A 292 -25.79 27.90 -23.68
N PRO A 293 -24.55 28.16 -24.16
CA PRO A 293 -23.82 27.22 -25.02
C PRO A 293 -22.50 26.68 -24.42
N THR A 294 -22.03 25.62 -25.08
CA THR A 294 -20.69 25.02 -24.96
C THR A 294 -19.58 26.00 -25.34
N THR A 295 -18.58 26.18 -24.47
CA THR A 295 -17.32 26.86 -24.80
C THR A 295 -16.14 25.88 -24.79
N GLN A 296 -15.62 25.65 -25.99
CA GLN A 296 -14.38 24.94 -26.32
C GLN A 296 -13.33 26.01 -26.67
N PRO A 297 -12.09 25.97 -26.15
CA PRO A 297 -11.06 26.94 -26.55
C PRO A 297 -10.33 26.48 -27.82
N ALA A 298 -10.37 27.32 -28.85
CA ALA A 298 -9.64 27.17 -30.10
C ALA A 298 -8.24 27.82 -30.02
N THR A 299 -7.31 27.20 -30.75
CA THR A 299 -5.98 27.69 -31.11
C THR A 299 -6.02 28.93 -32.02
N PRO A 300 -5.01 29.81 -31.99
CA PRO A 300 -4.77 30.78 -33.06
C PRO A 300 -3.67 30.31 -34.01
N LEU A 301 -4.04 30.23 -35.30
CA LEU A 301 -3.14 30.22 -36.46
C LEU A 301 -2.80 31.67 -36.82
N THR A 302 -1.54 32.00 -37.02
CA THR A 302 -1.12 33.20 -37.75
C THR A 302 -0.05 32.83 -38.77
N ALA A 303 -0.26 33.30 -40.00
CA ALA A 303 0.68 33.34 -41.12
C ALA A 303 0.77 34.80 -41.61
N PRO A 304 1.50 35.12 -42.69
CA PRO A 304 2.93 35.45 -42.76
C PRO A 304 3.16 36.93 -43.16
N PRO A 305 4.43 37.38 -43.28
CA PRO A 305 4.73 38.30 -44.38
C PRO A 305 6.07 38.05 -45.11
N THR A 306 5.96 38.05 -46.44
CA THR A 306 6.76 38.75 -47.48
C THR A 306 8.24 39.15 -47.25
N THR A 307 9.08 38.71 -48.20
CA THR A 307 10.39 39.19 -48.71
C THR A 307 10.39 40.66 -49.19
N PRO A 308 11.49 41.30 -49.74
CA PRO A 308 12.97 41.07 -49.81
C PRO A 308 13.76 42.41 -49.53
N PRO A 309 14.92 42.79 -50.17
CA PRO A 309 16.27 42.20 -50.37
C PRO A 309 17.44 43.13 -49.87
N THR A 310 18.71 42.73 -50.04
CA THR A 310 19.85 43.49 -50.67
C THR A 310 21.22 43.36 -49.96
N ALA A 311 22.28 43.23 -50.78
CA ALA A 311 23.73 43.47 -50.54
C ALA A 311 24.45 42.48 -49.59
N GLU A 312 25.68 42.03 -49.80
CA GLU A 312 26.83 42.48 -50.60
C GLU A 312 27.85 41.32 -50.62
N THR A 313 28.54 41.03 -51.72
CA THR A 313 29.82 40.28 -51.66
C THR A 313 30.72 40.71 -52.82
N PRO A 314 32.04 40.92 -52.60
CA PRO A 314 32.86 41.76 -53.47
C PRO A 314 33.56 41.04 -54.61
N ALA A 315 33.94 41.86 -55.58
CA ALA A 315 34.64 41.58 -56.83
C ALA A 315 35.96 40.81 -56.72
N ALA A 316 36.20 39.93 -57.70
CA ALA A 316 37.52 39.45 -58.07
C ALA A 316 37.74 39.66 -59.59
N GLN A 317 38.95 40.16 -59.90
CA GLN A 317 39.43 40.69 -61.18
C GLN A 317 39.54 39.64 -62.31
N PRO A 318 39.40 40.02 -63.59
CA PRO A 318 39.87 39.22 -64.72
C PRO A 318 41.28 39.64 -65.16
N THR A 319 42.20 38.67 -65.20
CA THR A 319 43.52 38.78 -65.82
C THR A 319 43.46 38.40 -67.31
N THR A 320 43.85 39.34 -68.17
CA THR A 320 44.16 39.14 -69.60
C THR A 320 45.38 38.26 -69.83
N PRO A 321 45.42 37.47 -70.92
CA PRO A 321 46.60 37.47 -71.82
C PRO A 321 46.22 37.19 -73.32
N PRO A 322 47.15 37.09 -74.28
CA PRO A 322 47.57 38.18 -75.17
C PRO A 322 47.25 37.94 -76.66
N ALA A 323 47.29 39.03 -77.43
CA ALA A 323 47.17 39.05 -78.89
C ALA A 323 48.34 38.32 -79.58
N VAL A 324 48.01 37.47 -80.55
CA VAL A 324 48.98 36.90 -81.50
C VAL A 324 48.52 37.23 -82.92
N THR A 325 49.38 37.95 -83.64
CA THR A 325 49.29 38.27 -85.06
C THR A 325 49.61 37.02 -85.89
N PRO A 326 48.93 36.80 -87.04
CA PRO A 326 49.57 36.05 -88.11
C PRO A 326 49.54 36.77 -89.47
N SER A 327 50.70 36.72 -90.09
CA SER A 327 51.08 37.17 -91.42
C SER A 327 50.48 36.27 -92.52
N GLN A 328 50.05 36.89 -93.63
CA GLN A 328 49.88 36.31 -94.97
C GLN A 328 51.30 36.23 -95.65
N PRO A 329 51.60 35.48 -96.75
CA PRO A 329 50.70 35.08 -97.85
C PRO A 329 50.96 33.79 -98.70
N ALA A 330 50.00 33.55 -99.63
CA ALA A 330 50.12 33.07 -101.04
C ALA A 330 49.93 31.57 -101.43
N GLY A 331 48.87 31.30 -102.22
CA GLY A 331 48.62 30.10 -103.05
C GLY A 331 47.17 30.09 -103.61
N PRO A 332 46.89 29.93 -104.93
CA PRO A 332 45.58 30.27 -105.52
C PRO A 332 44.65 29.07 -105.73
N GLY A 333 43.38 29.20 -105.28
CA GLY A 333 42.24 28.38 -105.69
C GLY A 333 41.70 27.44 -104.61
N ASP A 334 42.43 26.35 -104.31
CA ASP A 334 41.97 25.31 -103.38
C ASP A 334 42.19 25.66 -101.90
N ASP A 335 43.15 26.54 -101.61
CA ASP A 335 43.46 26.94 -100.23
C ASP A 335 42.41 27.86 -99.62
N LEU A 336 41.67 28.63 -100.43
CA LEU A 336 40.63 29.53 -99.91
C LEU A 336 39.43 28.75 -99.36
N ILE A 337 39.08 27.61 -99.98
CA ILE A 337 37.98 26.75 -99.51
C ILE A 337 38.43 26.01 -98.24
N ARG A 338 39.67 25.49 -98.20
CA ARG A 338 40.21 24.88 -96.98
C ARG A 338 40.31 25.89 -95.84
N GLN A 339 40.77 27.11 -96.12
CA GLN A 339 40.88 28.19 -95.14
C GLN A 339 39.50 28.68 -94.65
N ALA A 340 38.50 28.71 -95.54
CA ALA A 340 37.12 29.00 -95.14
C ALA A 340 36.56 27.88 -94.24
N MET A 341 36.79 26.61 -94.59
CA MET A 341 36.33 25.47 -93.80
C MET A 341 37.08 25.33 -92.46
N THR A 342 38.37 25.67 -92.38
CA THR A 342 39.10 25.72 -91.12
C THR A 342 38.58 26.85 -90.22
N ALA A 343 38.26 28.02 -90.79
CA ALA A 343 37.67 29.15 -90.08
C ALA A 343 36.25 28.83 -89.57
N ASP A 344 35.42 28.17 -90.38
CA ASP A 344 34.09 27.72 -89.97
C ASP A 344 34.16 26.64 -88.87
N GLY A 345 35.08 25.68 -88.97
CA GLY A 345 35.31 24.70 -87.92
C GLY A 345 35.74 25.36 -86.59
N ALA A 346 36.64 26.34 -86.64
CA ALA A 346 37.05 27.11 -85.46
C ALA A 346 35.89 27.93 -84.88
N ARG A 347 35.03 28.52 -85.73
CA ARG A 347 33.83 29.24 -85.30
C ARG A 347 32.84 28.32 -84.58
N VAL A 348 32.61 27.11 -85.08
CA VAL A 348 31.71 26.14 -84.43
C VAL A 348 32.25 25.71 -83.06
N ILE A 349 33.58 25.56 -82.90
CA ILE A 349 34.19 25.30 -81.59
C ILE A 349 34.00 26.49 -80.64
N ALA A 350 34.19 27.72 -81.12
CA ALA A 350 33.99 28.94 -80.33
C ALA A 350 32.53 29.13 -79.89
N GLU A 351 31.56 28.85 -80.77
CA GLU A 351 30.13 28.81 -80.44
C GLU A 351 29.84 27.73 -79.38
N GLY A 352 30.51 26.58 -79.46
CA GLY A 352 30.45 25.53 -78.43
C GLY A 352 30.96 25.99 -77.07
N ASP A 353 32.10 26.68 -77.04
CA ASP A 353 32.70 27.26 -75.83
C ASP A 353 31.80 28.34 -75.19
N GLU A 354 31.17 29.18 -76.00
CA GLU A 354 30.19 30.17 -75.53
C GLU A 354 29.01 29.45 -74.83
N LYS A 355 28.42 28.44 -75.48
CA LYS A 355 27.31 27.66 -74.88
C LYS A 355 27.75 26.87 -73.64
N PHE A 356 29.01 26.45 -73.59
CA PHE A 356 29.59 25.80 -72.42
C PHE A 356 29.67 26.75 -71.22
N THR A 357 30.14 27.98 -71.45
CA THR A 357 30.22 29.02 -70.40
C THR A 357 28.85 29.51 -69.93
N GLU A 358 27.84 29.53 -70.79
CA GLU A 358 26.43 29.77 -70.44
C GLU A 358 25.78 28.66 -69.59
N GLY A 359 26.48 27.54 -69.36
CA GLY A 359 25.94 26.37 -68.64
C GLY A 359 24.96 25.53 -69.47
N ARG A 360 24.82 25.80 -70.78
CA ARG A 360 23.93 25.07 -71.69
C ARG A 360 24.62 23.86 -72.29
N TYR A 361 25.00 22.91 -71.45
CA TYR A 361 25.83 21.76 -71.81
C TYR A 361 25.25 20.88 -72.95
N ASN A 362 23.92 20.79 -73.09
CA ASN A 362 23.28 20.07 -74.20
C ASN A 362 23.60 20.72 -75.56
N LEU A 363 23.49 22.05 -75.66
CA LEU A 363 23.76 22.80 -76.90
C LEU A 363 25.26 22.88 -77.19
N ALA A 364 26.08 23.02 -76.15
CA ALA A 364 27.54 22.98 -76.28
C ALA A 364 28.01 21.63 -76.84
N LEU A 365 27.48 20.52 -76.32
CA LEU A 365 27.80 19.16 -76.79
C LEU A 365 27.45 18.96 -78.27
N GLU A 366 26.28 19.45 -78.71
CA GLU A 366 25.86 19.38 -80.11
C GLU A 366 26.85 20.13 -81.03
N LYS A 367 27.31 21.32 -80.63
CA LYS A 367 28.29 22.11 -81.38
C LYS A 367 29.66 21.44 -81.45
N TYR A 368 30.16 20.88 -80.35
CA TYR A 368 31.42 20.13 -80.38
C TYR A 368 31.34 18.86 -81.23
N LEU A 369 30.22 18.13 -81.18
CA LEU A 369 30.02 16.96 -82.05
C LEU A 369 29.94 17.35 -83.52
N LEU A 370 29.27 18.46 -83.84
CA LEU A 370 29.25 19.01 -85.20
C LEU A 370 30.66 19.38 -85.69
N ALA A 371 31.50 19.98 -84.83
CA ALA A 371 32.89 20.25 -85.14
C ALA A 371 33.68 18.95 -85.43
N ILE A 372 33.53 17.93 -84.56
CA ILE A 372 34.23 16.64 -84.68
C ILE A 372 33.77 15.84 -85.91
N SER A 373 32.48 15.84 -86.24
CA SER A 373 31.96 15.03 -87.36
C SER A 373 32.00 15.76 -88.70
N GLY A 374 31.68 17.06 -88.71
CA GLY A 374 31.55 17.87 -89.93
C GLY A 374 32.85 18.48 -90.42
N TYR A 375 33.78 18.80 -89.51
CA TYR A 375 35.00 19.55 -89.83
C TYR A 375 36.30 18.78 -89.55
N LYS A 376 36.23 17.47 -89.29
CA LYS A 376 37.38 16.62 -88.92
C LYS A 376 38.58 16.75 -89.85
N GLN A 377 38.33 16.83 -91.16
CA GLN A 377 39.38 16.86 -92.19
C GLN A 377 40.07 18.23 -92.30
N TYR A 378 39.49 19.26 -91.69
CA TYR A 378 39.91 20.66 -91.79
C TYR A 378 40.41 21.24 -90.46
N LEU A 379 40.22 20.55 -89.34
CA LEU A 379 40.70 20.96 -88.02
C LEU A 379 42.12 20.46 -87.76
N SER A 380 42.88 21.21 -86.95
CA SER A 380 44.17 20.72 -86.45
C SER A 380 43.96 19.57 -85.45
N ALA A 381 44.97 18.71 -85.28
CA ALA A 381 44.91 17.63 -84.28
C ALA A 381 44.66 18.16 -82.86
N GLU A 382 45.20 19.34 -82.55
CA GLU A 382 44.99 20.03 -81.27
C GLU A 382 43.52 20.46 -81.10
N GLN A 383 42.92 21.08 -82.13
CA GLN A 383 41.52 21.51 -82.08
C GLN A 383 40.55 20.33 -81.97
N LEU A 384 40.84 19.23 -82.66
CA LEU A 384 40.05 18.00 -82.56
C LEU A 384 40.10 17.42 -81.15
N SER A 385 41.30 17.29 -80.57
CA SER A 385 41.45 16.79 -79.19
C SER A 385 40.81 17.71 -78.15
N TYR A 386 40.86 19.03 -78.36
CA TYR A 386 40.16 20.00 -77.52
C TYR A 386 38.64 19.82 -77.58
N ALA A 387 38.06 19.71 -78.78
CA ALA A 387 36.62 19.49 -78.95
C ALA A 387 36.16 18.15 -78.35
N GLU A 388 36.95 17.08 -78.50
CA GLU A 388 36.66 15.77 -77.89
C GLU A 388 36.70 15.81 -76.35
N SER A 389 37.72 16.48 -75.79
CA SER A 389 37.84 16.73 -74.35
C SER A 389 36.64 17.51 -73.80
N ARG A 390 36.27 18.62 -74.46
CA ARG A 390 35.11 19.44 -74.07
C ARG A 390 33.79 18.70 -74.20
N ALA A 391 33.61 17.91 -75.24
CA ALA A 391 32.43 17.06 -75.39
C ALA A 391 32.32 16.01 -74.26
N ALA A 392 33.43 15.41 -73.84
CA ALA A 392 33.46 14.51 -72.70
C ALA A 392 33.13 15.24 -71.38
N GLU A 393 33.69 16.44 -71.16
CA GLU A 393 33.39 17.27 -70.00
C GLU A 393 31.90 17.67 -69.94
N CYS A 394 31.30 18.06 -71.07
CA CYS A 394 29.87 18.35 -71.19
C CYS A 394 29.02 17.16 -70.73
N ARG A 395 29.39 15.94 -71.15
CA ARG A 395 28.68 14.71 -70.75
C ARG A 395 28.79 14.45 -69.25
N VAL A 396 29.96 14.67 -68.66
CA VAL A 396 30.16 14.54 -67.20
C VAL A 396 29.32 15.56 -66.45
N ARG A 397 29.32 16.84 -66.88
CA ARG A 397 28.54 17.92 -66.24
C ARG A 397 27.03 17.76 -66.42
N MET A 398 26.56 17.26 -67.57
CA MET A 398 25.16 16.86 -67.76
C MET A 398 24.76 15.73 -66.81
N ASN A 399 25.65 14.77 -66.59
CA ASN A 399 25.37 13.63 -65.71
C ASN A 399 25.41 14.02 -64.22
N THR A 400 26.32 14.92 -63.82
CA THR A 400 26.44 15.37 -62.42
C THR A 400 25.47 16.48 -62.03
N GLY A 401 24.99 17.28 -62.99
CA GLY A 401 23.99 18.34 -62.82
C GLY A 401 22.57 17.93 -63.21
N SER A 402 22.31 16.64 -63.47
CA SER A 402 20.94 16.17 -63.64
C SER A 402 20.19 16.38 -62.31
N PRO A 403 19.03 17.07 -62.30
CA PRO A 403 18.27 17.32 -61.07
C PRO A 403 17.93 16.03 -60.29
N ALA A 404 17.88 14.88 -60.98
CA ALA A 404 17.73 13.57 -60.33
C ALA A 404 18.93 13.18 -59.43
N ALA A 405 20.17 13.49 -59.82
CA ALA A 405 21.37 13.19 -59.04
C ALA A 405 21.50 14.11 -57.82
N GLU A 406 21.07 15.36 -57.93
CA GLU A 406 21.07 16.34 -56.84
C GLU A 406 19.95 16.07 -55.82
N VAL A 407 18.78 15.63 -56.28
CA VAL A 407 17.71 15.10 -55.41
C VAL A 407 18.18 13.84 -54.65
N GLY A 408 18.96 12.96 -55.29
CA GLY A 408 19.55 11.80 -54.62
C GLY A 408 20.52 12.17 -53.50
N ARG A 409 21.46 13.08 -53.75
CA ARG A 409 22.42 13.54 -52.72
C ARG A 409 21.75 14.28 -51.57
N SER A 410 20.75 15.12 -51.87
CA SER A 410 20.00 15.83 -50.83
C SER A 410 19.13 14.88 -49.99
N ALA A 411 18.53 13.86 -50.60
CA ALA A 411 17.82 12.79 -49.89
C ALA A 411 18.76 12.01 -48.96
N GLU A 412 19.96 11.66 -49.42
CA GLU A 412 20.96 10.95 -48.62
C GLU A 412 21.46 11.80 -47.43
N LEU A 413 21.75 13.08 -47.65
CA LEU A 413 22.12 14.02 -46.59
C LEU A 413 20.98 14.20 -45.57
N SER A 414 19.73 14.28 -46.04
CA SER A 414 18.56 14.37 -45.15
C SER A 414 18.39 13.13 -44.29
N THR A 415 18.64 11.95 -44.87
CA THR A 415 18.59 10.66 -44.18
C THR A 415 19.68 10.56 -43.13
N GLN A 416 20.92 10.90 -43.47
CA GLN A 416 22.03 10.94 -42.51
C GLN A 416 21.75 11.89 -41.34
N ARG A 417 21.24 13.08 -41.62
CA ARG A 417 20.88 14.04 -40.56
C ARG A 417 19.78 13.51 -39.64
N ALA A 418 18.72 12.92 -40.19
CA ALA A 418 17.64 12.35 -39.41
C ALA A 418 18.10 11.17 -38.54
N MET A 419 19.06 10.36 -39.04
CA MET A 419 19.67 9.27 -38.27
C MET A 419 20.51 9.79 -37.10
N LEU A 420 21.32 10.84 -37.30
CA LEU A 420 22.06 11.48 -36.21
C LEU A 420 21.11 12.09 -35.17
N GLU A 421 20.04 12.76 -35.61
CA GLU A 421 19.01 13.30 -34.70
C GLU A 421 18.31 12.18 -33.91
N PHE A 422 18.05 11.03 -34.54
CA PHE A 422 17.50 9.86 -33.88
C PHE A 422 18.45 9.30 -32.82
N ASP A 423 19.72 9.07 -33.16
CA ASP A 423 20.71 8.50 -32.25
C ASP A 423 20.92 9.40 -31.02
N VAL A 424 21.04 10.72 -31.25
CA VAL A 424 21.16 11.72 -30.17
C VAL A 424 19.92 11.70 -29.27
N ALA A 425 18.71 11.64 -29.83
CA ALA A 425 17.48 11.59 -29.04
C ALA A 425 17.39 10.28 -28.22
N MET A 426 17.81 9.15 -28.77
CA MET A 426 17.81 7.87 -28.06
C MET A 426 18.84 7.84 -26.92
N GLU A 427 20.03 8.42 -27.11
CA GLU A 427 21.03 8.57 -26.05
C GLU A 427 20.56 9.53 -24.93
N GLN A 428 19.87 10.61 -25.30
CA GLN A 428 19.26 11.54 -24.35
C GLN A 428 18.13 10.89 -23.56
N ALA A 429 17.28 10.07 -24.21
CA ALA A 429 16.25 9.29 -23.52
C ALA A 429 16.87 8.32 -22.48
N ASP A 430 17.97 7.66 -22.83
CA ASP A 430 18.69 6.77 -21.92
C ASP A 430 19.33 7.50 -20.75
N THR A 431 19.89 8.68 -21.01
CA THR A 431 20.46 9.54 -19.96
C THR A 431 19.38 10.03 -19.00
N ALA A 432 18.22 10.46 -19.53
CA ALA A 432 17.06 10.84 -18.73
C ALA A 432 16.53 9.68 -17.89
N LEU A 433 16.46 8.46 -18.44
CA LEU A 433 16.07 7.27 -17.68
C LEU A 433 17.03 6.94 -16.54
N LYS A 434 18.34 7.04 -16.78
CA LYS A 434 19.37 6.85 -15.74
C LYS A 434 19.28 7.91 -14.64
N ALA A 435 18.90 9.13 -14.99
CA ALA A 435 18.63 10.22 -14.04
C ALA A 435 17.31 10.03 -13.26
N GLY A 436 16.43 9.13 -13.70
CA GLY A 436 15.10 8.90 -13.12
C GLY A 436 14.02 9.86 -13.64
N ASP A 437 14.32 10.65 -14.67
CA ASP A 437 13.34 11.55 -15.30
C ASP A 437 12.64 10.83 -16.45
N ALA A 438 11.61 10.05 -16.10
CA ALA A 438 10.81 9.31 -17.08
C ALA A 438 10.08 10.24 -18.05
N GLN A 439 9.70 11.46 -17.66
CA GLN A 439 8.98 12.40 -18.52
C GLN A 439 9.88 12.93 -19.64
N GLN A 440 11.12 13.30 -19.31
CA GLN A 440 12.09 13.69 -20.33
C GLN A 440 12.42 12.53 -21.27
N ALA A 441 12.49 11.29 -20.78
CA ALA A 441 12.72 10.14 -21.66
C ALA A 441 11.58 9.95 -22.69
N VAL A 442 10.32 10.19 -22.30
CA VAL A 442 9.16 10.12 -23.23
C VAL A 442 9.24 11.22 -24.29
N SER A 443 9.61 12.45 -23.93
CA SER A 443 9.71 13.53 -24.92
C SER A 443 10.82 13.26 -25.95
N GLN A 444 11.95 12.70 -25.51
CA GLN A 444 13.07 12.36 -26.38
C GLN A 444 12.75 11.20 -27.34
N THR A 445 12.07 10.16 -26.89
CA THR A 445 11.59 9.07 -27.78
C THR A 445 10.54 9.57 -28.78
N ALA A 446 9.69 10.53 -28.40
CA ALA A 446 8.77 11.18 -29.34
C ALA A 446 9.52 12.02 -30.40
N GLN A 447 10.58 12.73 -30.02
CA GLN A 447 11.45 13.46 -30.95
C GLN A 447 12.18 12.52 -31.92
N ALA A 448 12.67 11.38 -31.42
CA ALA A 448 13.27 10.31 -32.22
C ALA A 448 12.28 9.75 -33.27
N ARG A 449 11.01 9.56 -32.89
CA ARG A 449 9.98 9.12 -33.84
C ARG A 449 9.71 10.17 -34.92
N LEU A 450 9.69 11.44 -34.54
CA LEU A 450 9.49 12.55 -35.47
C LEU A 450 10.64 12.65 -36.49
N SER A 451 11.90 12.51 -36.07
CA SER A 451 13.05 12.59 -36.99
C SER A 451 13.00 11.51 -38.06
N ILE A 452 12.66 10.26 -37.71
CA ILE A 452 12.54 9.16 -38.68
C ILE A 452 11.33 9.36 -39.60
N SER A 453 10.21 9.86 -39.08
CA SER A 453 9.01 10.09 -39.89
C SER A 453 9.25 11.06 -41.05
N LYS A 454 10.12 12.06 -40.87
CA LYS A 454 10.48 13.06 -41.90
C LYS A 454 11.16 12.44 -43.12
N VAL A 455 11.90 11.36 -42.91
CA VAL A 455 12.69 10.68 -43.96
C VAL A 455 12.08 9.35 -44.40
N ARG A 456 10.81 9.10 -44.05
CA ARG A 456 10.11 7.83 -44.32
C ARG A 456 10.18 7.41 -45.80
N GLN A 457 10.15 8.37 -46.72
CA GLN A 457 10.18 8.10 -48.16
C GLN A 457 11.56 7.64 -48.69
N PHE A 458 12.63 7.89 -47.92
CA PHE A 458 14.01 7.64 -48.34
C PHE A 458 14.64 6.41 -47.65
N ILE A 459 13.97 5.83 -46.65
CA ILE A 459 14.44 4.66 -45.90
C ILE A 459 13.66 3.42 -46.34
N SER A 460 14.32 2.26 -46.37
CA SER A 460 13.63 0.98 -46.64
C SER A 460 12.62 0.65 -45.54
N GLU A 461 11.54 -0.04 -45.92
CA GLU A 461 10.48 -0.45 -44.98
C GLU A 461 11.04 -1.26 -43.80
N ALA A 462 11.99 -2.17 -44.08
CA ALA A 462 12.65 -3.00 -43.09
C ALA A 462 13.42 -2.18 -42.05
N ARG A 463 14.18 -1.16 -42.49
CA ARG A 463 14.96 -0.31 -41.58
C ARG A 463 14.06 0.61 -40.75
N PHE A 464 12.98 1.12 -41.33
CA PHE A 464 12.00 1.89 -40.57
C PHE A 464 11.32 1.06 -39.47
N ALA A 465 10.94 -0.18 -39.80
CA ALA A 465 10.37 -1.11 -38.83
C ALA A 465 11.34 -1.41 -37.67
N GLU A 466 12.63 -1.60 -37.97
CA GLU A 466 13.68 -1.80 -36.96
C GLU A 466 13.79 -0.59 -36.01
N LEU A 467 13.85 0.63 -36.55
CA LEU A 467 13.96 1.85 -35.74
C LEU A 467 12.72 2.06 -34.85
N ASN A 468 11.53 1.78 -35.36
CA ASN A 468 10.31 1.79 -34.55
C ASN A 468 10.35 0.76 -33.42
N ALA A 469 10.84 -0.45 -33.70
CA ALA A 469 10.98 -1.48 -32.68
C ALA A 469 11.94 -1.05 -31.55
N GLN A 470 12.99 -0.29 -31.87
CA GLN A 470 13.90 0.30 -30.87
C GLN A 470 13.19 1.36 -30.00
N ILE A 471 12.37 2.22 -30.60
CA ILE A 471 11.56 3.21 -29.86
C ILE A 471 10.56 2.50 -28.94
N ASP A 472 9.87 1.47 -29.44
CA ASP A 472 8.87 0.74 -28.66
C ASP A 472 9.50 -0.05 -27.51
N GLU A 473 10.70 -0.61 -27.71
CA GLU A 473 11.52 -1.19 -26.63
C GLU A 473 11.89 -0.13 -25.59
N LYS A 474 12.35 1.06 -26.00
CA LYS A 474 12.64 2.15 -25.05
C LYS A 474 11.40 2.61 -24.29
N ASN A 475 10.26 2.73 -24.94
CA ASN A 475 9.00 3.07 -24.26
C ASN A 475 8.61 2.03 -23.21
N ARG A 476 8.83 0.73 -23.48
CA ARG A 476 8.63 -0.33 -22.48
C ARG A 476 9.58 -0.17 -21.28
N GLN A 477 10.84 0.17 -21.51
CA GLN A 477 11.80 0.46 -20.44
C GLN A 477 11.41 1.69 -19.61
N ILE A 478 10.91 2.75 -20.26
CA ILE A 478 10.41 3.96 -19.58
C ILE A 478 9.23 3.63 -18.68
N GLU A 479 8.25 2.88 -19.18
CA GLU A 479 7.06 2.52 -18.40
C GLU A 479 7.41 1.64 -17.20
N GLN A 480 8.31 0.67 -17.38
CA GLN A 480 8.82 -0.13 -16.26
C GLN A 480 9.49 0.75 -15.20
N LYS A 481 10.33 1.70 -15.61
CA LYS A 481 11.02 2.61 -14.68
C LYS A 481 10.04 3.54 -13.95
N ARG A 482 9.01 4.02 -14.63
CA ARG A 482 7.95 4.84 -14.04
C ARG A 482 7.19 4.07 -12.96
N SER A 483 6.77 2.84 -13.26
CA SER A 483 6.14 1.96 -12.28
C SER A 483 7.03 1.71 -11.04
N GLU A 484 8.35 1.54 -11.23
CA GLU A 484 9.30 1.40 -10.11
C GLU A 484 9.37 2.67 -9.25
N ILE A 485 9.40 3.85 -9.87
CA ILE A 485 9.41 5.15 -9.16
C ILE A 485 8.12 5.34 -8.38
N ASP A 486 6.96 5.13 -9.01
CA ASP A 486 5.65 5.28 -8.38
C ASP A 486 5.45 4.28 -7.23
N ALA A 487 5.95 3.04 -7.36
CA ALA A 487 5.95 2.06 -6.28
C ALA A 487 6.87 2.50 -5.12
N ALA A 488 8.08 2.97 -5.42
CA ALA A 488 9.02 3.45 -4.41
C ALA A 488 8.49 4.70 -3.67
N GLU A 489 7.78 5.60 -4.36
CA GLU A 489 7.14 6.76 -3.74
C GLU A 489 5.99 6.35 -2.82
N ARG A 490 5.11 5.46 -3.26
CA ARG A 490 4.05 4.90 -2.42
C ARG A 490 4.62 4.22 -1.16
N ASP A 491 5.68 3.44 -1.30
CA ASP A 491 6.37 2.82 -0.16
C ASP A 491 6.98 3.86 0.79
N ARG A 492 7.59 4.93 0.25
CA ARG A 492 8.13 6.03 1.07
C ARG A 492 7.03 6.77 1.81
N GLN A 493 5.90 7.05 1.14
CA GLN A 493 4.74 7.71 1.76
C GLN A 493 4.13 6.83 2.85
N ALA A 494 3.93 5.53 2.58
CA ALA A 494 3.42 4.58 3.57
C ALA A 494 4.34 4.47 4.79
N LYS A 495 5.66 4.42 4.60
CA LYS A 495 6.63 4.42 5.71
C LYS A 495 6.58 5.70 6.53
N ARG A 496 6.45 6.87 5.88
CA ARG A 496 6.30 8.17 6.57
C ARG A 496 5.01 8.23 7.37
N GLN A 497 3.88 7.85 6.77
CA GLN A 497 2.60 7.80 7.47
C GLN A 497 2.64 6.85 8.67
N ALA A 498 3.27 5.68 8.53
CA ALA A 498 3.44 4.73 9.63
C ALA A 498 4.36 5.29 10.75
N SER A 499 5.46 5.96 10.41
CA SER A 499 6.32 6.59 11.41
C SER A 499 5.60 7.74 12.12
N ASP A 500 4.89 8.58 11.39
CA ASP A 500 4.18 9.73 11.93
C ASP A 500 3.02 9.29 12.83
N ALA A 501 2.29 8.22 12.46
CA ALA A 501 1.27 7.61 13.29
C ALA A 501 1.85 7.04 14.61
N THR A 502 3.04 6.42 14.54
CA THR A 502 3.72 5.88 15.73
C THR A 502 4.19 6.99 16.67
N ILE A 503 4.76 8.07 16.11
CA ILE A 503 5.18 9.25 16.87
C ILE A 503 3.97 9.93 17.51
N ALA A 504 2.90 10.14 16.75
CA ALA A 504 1.66 10.74 17.26
C ALA A 504 1.05 9.90 18.40
N GLN A 505 1.05 8.57 18.27
CA GLN A 505 0.57 7.70 19.36
C GLN A 505 1.45 7.81 20.61
N THR A 506 2.77 7.87 20.43
CA THR A 506 3.71 8.02 21.55
C THR A 506 3.51 9.35 22.26
N ILE A 507 3.33 10.45 21.52
CA ILE A 507 3.04 11.77 22.09
C ILE A 507 1.72 11.74 22.87
N ARG A 508 0.65 11.17 22.29
CA ARG A 508 -0.64 11.02 22.99
C ARG A 508 -0.51 10.22 24.28
N ASN A 509 0.23 9.11 24.26
CA ASN A 509 0.45 8.29 25.45
C ASN A 509 1.24 9.08 26.52
N ASN A 510 2.32 9.76 26.13
CA ASN A 510 3.12 10.57 27.06
C ASN A 510 2.31 11.73 27.68
N GLU A 511 1.43 12.38 26.90
CA GLU A 511 0.53 13.41 27.42
C GLU A 511 -0.50 12.84 28.40
N LYS A 512 -1.03 11.64 28.12
CA LYS A 512 -1.91 10.92 29.06
C LYS A 512 -1.17 10.61 30.36
N ASP A 513 0.04 10.07 30.28
CA ASP A 513 0.86 9.73 31.45
C ASP A 513 1.20 10.97 32.29
N ARG A 514 1.52 12.09 31.63
CA ARG A 514 1.76 13.37 32.33
C ARG A 514 0.53 13.82 33.10
N LYS A 515 -0.66 13.82 32.47
CA LYS A 515 -1.93 14.19 33.12
C LYS A 515 -2.30 13.24 34.25
N ILE A 516 -2.03 11.94 34.10
CA ILE A 516 -2.22 10.94 35.16
C ILE A 516 -1.36 11.30 36.37
N ASN A 517 -0.07 11.57 36.17
CA ASN A 517 0.84 11.93 37.26
C ASN A 517 0.43 13.26 37.94
N GLU A 518 0.08 14.29 37.17
CA GLU A 518 -0.43 15.56 37.70
C GLU A 518 -1.69 15.37 38.56
N ASN A 519 -2.60 14.50 38.13
CA ASN A 519 -3.81 14.18 38.89
C ASN A 519 -3.51 13.35 40.14
N ILE A 520 -2.53 12.43 40.11
CA ILE A 520 -2.10 11.67 41.29
C ILE A 520 -1.57 12.63 42.36
N ASP A 521 -0.72 13.58 41.97
CA ASP A 521 -0.16 14.56 42.89
C ASP A 521 -1.26 15.47 43.48
N ARG A 522 -2.23 15.89 42.66
CA ARG A 522 -3.40 16.65 43.12
C ARG A 522 -4.26 15.84 44.09
N ALA A 523 -4.51 14.57 43.81
CA ALA A 523 -5.28 13.69 44.71
C ALA A 523 -4.57 13.54 46.08
N ARG A 524 -3.24 13.41 46.09
CA ARG A 524 -2.43 13.37 47.33
C ARG A 524 -2.49 14.69 48.10
N ALA A 525 -2.44 15.83 47.41
CA ALA A 525 -2.60 17.14 48.07
C ALA A 525 -3.98 17.27 48.74
N LEU A 526 -5.05 16.89 48.04
CA LEU A 526 -6.42 16.89 48.60
C LEU A 526 -6.58 15.91 49.77
N GLN A 527 -5.88 14.76 49.74
CA GLN A 527 -5.81 13.84 50.87
C GLN A 527 -5.15 14.49 52.10
N MET A 528 -4.07 15.26 51.91
CA MET A 528 -3.41 16.00 52.99
C MET A 528 -4.33 17.08 53.59
N GLU A 529 -5.16 17.70 52.76
CA GLU A 529 -6.20 18.66 53.20
C GLU A 529 -7.46 18.00 53.80
N GLN A 530 -7.50 16.66 53.89
CA GLN A 530 -8.66 15.86 54.31
C GLN A 530 -9.94 16.02 53.46
N LYS A 531 -9.80 16.49 52.20
CA LYS A 531 -10.89 16.65 51.23
C LYS A 531 -11.08 15.38 50.40
N TYR A 532 -11.54 14.31 51.04
CA TYR A 532 -11.56 12.97 50.43
C TYR A 532 -12.56 12.81 49.27
N GLU A 533 -13.69 13.51 49.30
CA GLU A 533 -14.69 13.46 48.22
C GLU A 533 -14.18 14.13 46.94
N GLU A 534 -13.51 15.29 47.06
CA GLU A 534 -12.84 15.95 45.93
C GLU A 534 -11.66 15.12 45.41
N ALA A 535 -10.89 14.50 46.32
CA ALA A 535 -9.81 13.58 45.93
C ALA A 535 -10.35 12.40 45.13
N LEU A 536 -11.53 11.85 45.50
CA LEU A 536 -12.18 10.75 44.78
C LEU A 536 -12.54 11.16 43.35
N GLN A 537 -13.08 12.37 43.16
CA GLN A 537 -13.39 12.89 41.82
C GLN A 537 -12.13 13.03 40.94
N VAL A 538 -10.99 13.44 41.52
CA VAL A 538 -9.71 13.50 40.79
C VAL A 538 -9.22 12.10 40.43
N VAL A 539 -9.41 11.11 41.31
CA VAL A 539 -9.09 9.70 41.03
C VAL A 539 -9.98 9.12 39.93
N ASP A 540 -11.27 9.47 39.89
CA ASP A 540 -12.16 9.08 38.81
C ASP A 540 -11.70 9.66 37.46
N ASN A 541 -11.15 10.89 37.44
CA ASN A 541 -10.52 11.44 36.25
C ASN A 541 -9.26 10.66 35.81
N ILE A 542 -8.49 10.11 36.75
CA ILE A 542 -7.35 9.22 36.43
C ILE A 542 -7.87 7.94 35.79
N LEU A 543 -8.89 7.30 36.38
CA LEU A 543 -9.49 6.07 35.87
C LEU A 543 -10.24 6.28 34.54
N PHE A 544 -10.74 7.49 34.29
CA PHE A 544 -11.29 7.84 32.97
C PHE A 544 -10.20 7.90 31.90
N LEU A 545 -9.01 8.42 32.22
CA LEU A 545 -7.86 8.45 31.30
C LEU A 545 -7.27 7.05 31.07
N ASP A 546 -7.18 6.25 32.13
CA ASP A 546 -6.69 4.87 32.11
C ASP A 546 -7.47 4.00 33.12
N PRO A 547 -8.47 3.23 32.65
CA PRO A 547 -9.32 2.41 33.51
C PRO A 547 -8.59 1.31 34.27
N ILE A 548 -7.40 0.91 33.81
CA ILE A 548 -6.62 -0.21 34.36
C ILE A 548 -5.46 0.33 35.22
N ASN A 549 -5.39 1.64 35.45
CA ASN A 549 -4.32 2.24 36.22
C ASN A 549 -4.30 1.70 37.67
N PRO A 550 -3.23 1.01 38.10
CA PRO A 550 -3.20 0.37 39.42
C PRO A 550 -3.18 1.39 40.55
N SER A 551 -2.55 2.56 40.35
CA SER A 551 -2.52 3.63 41.35
C SER A 551 -3.90 4.27 41.52
N GLY A 552 -4.62 4.50 40.42
CA GLY A 552 -6.00 5.00 40.46
C GLY A 552 -6.94 4.05 41.22
N LEU A 553 -6.90 2.75 40.92
CA LEU A 553 -7.77 1.76 41.57
C LEU A 553 -7.49 1.65 43.07
N LEU A 554 -6.22 1.60 43.46
CA LEU A 554 -5.81 1.57 44.87
C LEU A 554 -6.24 2.85 45.62
N LEU A 555 -6.02 4.03 45.02
CA LEU A 555 -6.41 5.29 45.62
C LEU A 555 -7.92 5.40 45.78
N ARG A 556 -8.68 4.90 44.81
CA ARG A 556 -10.15 4.87 44.87
C ARG A 556 -10.65 4.04 46.05
N ASP A 557 -10.19 2.79 46.15
CA ASP A 557 -10.57 1.88 47.24
C ASP A 557 -10.21 2.46 48.63
N ALA A 558 -9.00 3.00 48.76
CA ALA A 558 -8.56 3.63 50.00
C ALA A 558 -9.40 4.86 50.37
N LEU A 559 -9.73 5.73 49.41
CA LEU A 559 -10.54 6.93 49.62
C LEU A 559 -12.00 6.59 49.96
N GLU A 560 -12.62 5.66 49.23
CA GLU A 560 -13.98 5.17 49.51
C GLU A 560 -14.06 4.60 50.94
N GLY A 561 -13.06 3.81 51.35
CA GLY A 561 -12.97 3.29 52.72
C GLY A 561 -12.90 4.38 53.79
N ILE A 562 -12.09 5.43 53.59
CA ILE A 562 -11.98 6.56 54.53
C ILE A 562 -13.28 7.36 54.62
N ILE A 563 -13.96 7.60 53.48
CA ILE A 563 -15.24 8.32 53.44
C ILE A 563 -16.30 7.55 54.23
N ILE A 564 -16.41 6.23 54.01
CA ILE A 564 -17.33 5.36 54.75
C ILE A 564 -17.04 5.41 56.24
N TYR A 565 -15.75 5.33 56.64
CA TYR A 565 -15.35 5.41 58.04
C TYR A 565 -15.75 6.74 58.68
N LYS A 566 -15.43 7.88 58.05
CA LYS A 566 -15.81 9.21 58.55
C LYS A 566 -17.32 9.37 58.70
N ARG A 567 -18.09 8.86 57.73
CA ARG A 567 -19.56 8.89 57.77
C ARG A 567 -20.12 8.04 58.91
N ASN A 568 -19.57 6.84 59.13
CA ASN A 568 -19.97 5.98 60.24
C ASN A 568 -19.63 6.62 61.60
N ASP A 569 -18.45 7.21 61.73
CA ASP A 569 -18.06 7.94 62.94
C ASP A 569 -18.99 9.13 63.25
N ALA A 570 -19.35 9.92 62.23
CA ALA A 570 -20.32 11.01 62.38
C ALA A 570 -21.69 10.50 62.86
N VAL A 571 -22.21 9.43 62.25
CA VAL A 571 -23.47 8.78 62.67
C VAL A 571 -23.38 8.22 64.09
N ARG A 572 -22.24 7.65 64.49
CA ARG A 572 -22.02 7.16 65.86
C ARG A 572 -22.02 8.30 66.88
N ARG A 573 -21.35 9.41 66.58
CA ARG A 573 -21.35 10.60 67.43
C ARG A 573 -22.75 11.20 67.57
N GLU A 574 -23.47 11.30 66.45
CA GLU A 574 -24.85 11.77 66.46
C GLU A 574 -25.78 10.85 67.26
N ARG A 575 -25.65 9.52 67.09
CA ARG A 575 -26.42 8.54 67.86
C ARG A 575 -26.12 8.61 69.35
N ALA A 576 -24.85 8.76 69.73
CA ALA A 576 -24.45 8.91 71.13
C ALA A 576 -25.05 10.18 71.74
N LEU A 577 -25.00 11.30 71.02
CA LEU A 577 -25.58 12.58 71.42
C LEU A 577 -27.11 12.51 71.56
N ARG A 578 -27.81 11.98 70.55
CA ARG A 578 -29.28 11.76 70.61
C ARG A 578 -29.66 10.79 71.74
N GLY A 579 -28.85 9.76 71.97
CA GLY A 579 -29.03 8.84 73.08
C GLY A 579 -28.90 9.52 74.45
N ALA A 580 -27.94 10.43 74.61
CA ALA A 580 -27.78 11.23 75.82
C ALA A 580 -28.98 12.18 76.04
N TYR A 581 -29.49 12.84 75.00
CA TYR A 581 -30.71 13.64 75.10
C TYR A 581 -31.91 12.81 75.53
N LEU A 582 -32.13 11.63 74.92
CA LEU A 582 -33.22 10.75 75.32
C LEU A 582 -33.11 10.33 76.80
N GLN A 583 -31.90 10.09 77.31
CA GLN A 583 -31.70 9.79 78.73
C GLN A 583 -32.03 10.98 79.63
N LEU A 584 -31.72 12.21 79.20
CA LEU A 584 -32.10 13.43 79.92
C LEU A 584 -33.62 13.62 79.92
N ASP A 585 -34.29 13.43 78.78
CA ASP A 585 -35.75 13.53 78.65
C ASP A 585 -36.43 12.50 79.59
N VAL A 586 -35.96 11.25 79.59
CA VAL A 586 -36.47 10.21 80.50
C VAL A 586 -36.22 10.57 81.97
N ALA A 587 -35.07 11.15 82.32
CA ALA A 587 -34.77 11.59 83.68
C ALA A 587 -35.64 12.78 84.10
N GLU A 588 -35.96 13.67 83.16
CA GLU A 588 -36.85 14.82 83.36
C GLU A 588 -38.30 14.35 83.60
N ASP A 589 -38.79 13.42 82.79
CA ASP A 589 -40.14 12.83 82.94
C ASP A 589 -40.30 12.04 84.26
N MET A 590 -39.21 11.49 84.81
CA MET A 590 -39.21 10.81 86.11
C MET A 590 -39.22 11.76 87.30
N LEU A 591 -38.94 13.06 87.11
CA LEU A 591 -39.09 14.03 88.19
C LEU A 591 -40.60 14.16 88.49
N PRO A 592 -41.06 13.79 89.69
CA PRO A 592 -42.46 13.94 90.03
C PRO A 592 -42.85 15.42 89.87
N PRO A 593 -44.01 15.72 89.24
CA PRO A 593 -44.43 17.09 89.01
C PRO A 593 -44.46 17.83 90.35
N LYS A 594 -43.73 18.95 90.45
CA LYS A 594 -43.66 19.77 91.68
C LYS A 594 -44.95 20.54 91.97
N GLY A 595 -45.95 20.46 91.09
CA GLY A 595 -47.29 20.97 91.34
C GLY A 595 -48.04 20.02 92.27
N MET A 596 -48.63 20.57 93.33
CA MET A 596 -49.68 19.91 94.12
C MET A 596 -50.63 19.22 93.14
N MET A 597 -50.88 17.92 93.32
CA MET A 597 -51.73 17.12 92.44
C MET A 597 -53.07 17.86 92.27
N ASP A 598 -53.22 18.64 91.20
CA ASP A 598 -54.45 19.36 90.88
C ASP A 598 -55.44 18.27 90.47
N TYR A 599 -56.14 17.75 91.47
CA TYR A 599 -57.24 16.86 91.25
C TYR A 599 -58.21 17.57 90.30
N PRO A 600 -58.65 16.92 89.21
CA PRO A 600 -59.69 17.49 88.37
C PRO A 600 -60.86 17.91 89.26
N ASN A 601 -61.36 19.15 89.11
CA ASN A 601 -62.42 19.71 89.98
C ASN A 601 -63.68 18.82 90.11
N GLU A 602 -63.83 17.81 89.25
CA GLU A 602 -64.95 16.87 89.21
C GLU A 602 -64.68 15.51 89.88
N TRP A 603 -63.53 15.32 90.53
CA TRP A 603 -63.20 14.08 91.22
C TRP A 603 -64.21 13.67 92.32
N PRO A 604 -64.88 14.58 93.06
CA PRO A 604 -65.90 14.18 94.03
C PRO A 604 -67.13 13.56 93.33
N LYS A 605 -67.47 14.08 92.14
CA LYS A 605 -68.63 13.64 91.36
C LYS A 605 -68.43 12.24 90.79
N LYS A 606 -67.25 11.98 90.20
CA LYS A 606 -66.88 10.64 89.68
C LYS A 606 -66.72 9.58 90.78
N SER A 607 -66.41 10.00 92.00
CA SER A 607 -66.34 9.10 93.17
C SER A 607 -67.73 8.68 93.65
N PHE A 608 -68.71 9.61 93.57
CA PHE A 608 -70.09 9.36 93.97
C PHE A 608 -70.86 8.49 92.96
N ASP A 609 -70.61 8.63 91.65
CA ASP A 609 -71.29 7.84 90.61
C ASP A 609 -70.83 6.36 90.53
N ARG A 610 -69.82 5.95 91.32
CA ARG A 610 -69.28 4.58 91.34
C ARG A 610 -69.67 3.75 92.58
N GLY A 611 -70.35 4.34 93.55
CA GLY A 611 -70.94 3.64 94.71
C GLY A 611 -72.46 3.57 94.56
#